data_AF-A0A146KBM8-F1
#
_entry.id   AF-A0A146KBM8-F1
#
_cell.length_a   1.000
_cell.length_b   1.000
_cell.length_c   1.000
_cell.angle_alpha   90.00
_cell.angle_beta   90.00
_cell.angle_gamma   90.00
#
_symmetry.space_group_name_H-M   'P 1'
#
loop_
_entity.id
_entity.type
_entity.pdbx_description
1 polymer ?
#
loop_
_entity_poly.entity_id
_entity_poly.type
_entity_poly.pdbx_seq_one_letter_code
_entity_poly.pdbx_strand_id
1 'polypeptide(L)'
;VIVGAGPAGSMACLTIKKQFQEAEVILIDKTDHIGYQGGCPYIYVDFPTAEFIQRQVFEEHEINIMKAEVKSIDYESKTVQTADSQISYDVLVLATGCATDSQDLLNGRLYSTMQQIHQLKAANSVLVRGNTHQAIKLALSIYAKYKCKVFLQIDFDQLKIEENIVEFAKKECRHLQLVKPDEELPAVDLKVDLTFLAQTQFEIKQNVINQRENVFAIGSCCFLGNSQQFIYSQVVNLAKQLMKKNPPAVKFLYNQHYLLNGKCFGRAGISLKEAQLIDPKSKLVTVKDSYRAEFMPTHEAVYLNYIVNSELEILGVQIYSRHDCSKYMEIAAVILHKNMKAIDLILQDFFFQPHFGKPFHIFNVAAVAAVGKVPPYEEYK
;
A
#
# COMPACT_ATOMS: atom_id res chain seq x y z
N VAL A 1 -10.25 -11.44 -22.13
CA VAL A 1 -9.92 -12.40 -21.04
C VAL A 1 -9.08 -11.72 -19.97
N ILE A 2 -9.31 -12.04 -18.70
CA ILE A 2 -8.59 -11.51 -17.53
C ILE A 2 -8.12 -12.71 -16.69
N VAL A 3 -6.85 -12.74 -16.28
CA VAL A 3 -6.25 -13.88 -15.56
C VAL A 3 -5.79 -13.45 -14.16
N GLY A 4 -6.40 -14.03 -13.12
CA GLY A 4 -6.22 -13.72 -11.71
C GLY A 4 -7.40 -12.91 -11.15
N ALA A 5 -8.15 -13.48 -10.21
CA ALA A 5 -9.34 -12.86 -9.59
C ALA A 5 -9.04 -12.05 -8.32
N GLY A 6 -7.77 -11.78 -8.02
CA GLY A 6 -7.35 -10.84 -6.98
C GLY A 6 -7.80 -9.39 -7.23
N PRO A 7 -7.40 -8.42 -6.40
CA PRO A 7 -7.98 -7.07 -6.39
C PRO A 7 -7.86 -6.32 -7.71
N ALA A 8 -6.82 -6.65 -8.49
CA ALA A 8 -6.57 -6.08 -9.80
C ALA A 8 -7.54 -6.63 -10.85
N GLY A 9 -7.69 -7.95 -10.96
CA GLY A 9 -8.57 -8.57 -11.95
C GLY A 9 -10.06 -8.38 -11.61
N SER A 10 -10.44 -8.48 -10.34
CA SER A 10 -11.82 -8.25 -9.90
C SER A 10 -12.27 -6.80 -10.11
N MET A 11 -11.37 -5.83 -9.94
CA MET A 11 -11.67 -4.42 -10.25
C MET A 11 -11.60 -4.14 -11.75
N ALA A 12 -10.71 -4.81 -12.49
CA ALA A 12 -10.61 -4.71 -13.94
C ALA A 12 -11.86 -5.22 -14.64
N CYS A 13 -12.39 -6.40 -14.29
CA CYS A 13 -13.56 -6.96 -14.97
C CYS A 13 -14.80 -6.05 -14.81
N LEU A 14 -15.09 -5.60 -13.59
CA LEU A 14 -16.18 -4.67 -13.30
C LEU A 14 -15.99 -3.32 -14.01
N THR A 15 -14.76 -2.77 -14.02
CA THR A 15 -14.49 -1.47 -14.66
C THR A 15 -14.52 -1.56 -16.19
N ILE A 16 -14.09 -2.68 -16.78
CA ILE A 16 -14.15 -2.94 -18.22
C ILE A 16 -15.61 -3.11 -18.64
N LYS A 17 -16.36 -4.03 -18.03
CA LYS A 17 -17.77 -4.30 -18.39
C LYS A 17 -18.68 -3.07 -18.17
N LYS A 18 -18.39 -2.23 -17.17
CA LYS A 18 -19.08 -0.94 -16.97
C LYS A 18 -18.81 0.09 -18.08
N GLN A 19 -17.60 0.10 -18.66
CA GLN A 19 -17.24 1.02 -19.76
C GLN A 19 -17.51 0.44 -21.16
N PHE A 20 -17.61 -0.89 -21.27
CA PHE A 20 -17.81 -1.63 -22.50
C PHE A 20 -18.89 -2.70 -22.25
N GLN A 21 -20.15 -2.29 -22.24
CA GLN A 21 -21.27 -3.18 -21.87
C GLN A 21 -21.40 -4.37 -22.82
N GLU A 22 -21.14 -4.18 -24.11
CA GLU A 22 -21.14 -5.25 -25.13
C GLU A 22 -19.94 -6.22 -25.04
N ALA A 23 -18.97 -5.99 -24.16
CA ALA A 23 -17.77 -6.84 -24.08
C ALA A 23 -18.06 -8.16 -23.34
N GLU A 24 -17.64 -9.28 -23.94
CA GLU A 24 -17.52 -10.55 -23.23
C GLU A 24 -16.31 -10.48 -22.29
N VAL A 25 -16.56 -10.54 -20.98
CA VAL A 25 -15.52 -10.47 -19.95
C VAL A 25 -15.41 -11.80 -19.24
N ILE A 26 -14.50 -12.65 -19.72
CA ILE A 26 -14.10 -13.88 -19.03
C ILE A 26 -13.00 -13.55 -18.00
N LEU A 27 -13.28 -13.78 -16.72
CA LEU A 27 -12.33 -13.74 -15.59
C LEU A 27 -11.95 -15.17 -15.21
N ILE A 28 -10.66 -15.50 -15.25
CA ILE A 28 -10.12 -16.83 -14.96
C ILE A 28 -9.29 -16.79 -13.67
N ASP A 29 -9.58 -17.67 -12.72
CA ASP A 29 -8.73 -17.89 -11.53
C ASP A 29 -8.71 -19.36 -11.12
N LYS A 30 -7.63 -19.80 -10.45
CA LYS A 30 -7.49 -21.18 -9.96
C LYS A 30 -8.29 -21.48 -8.69
N THR A 31 -8.88 -20.46 -8.07
CA THR A 31 -9.68 -20.53 -6.84
C THR A 31 -11.11 -20.00 -7.05
N ASP A 32 -12.01 -20.26 -6.11
CA ASP A 32 -13.35 -19.65 -6.06
C ASP A 32 -13.38 -18.32 -5.27
N HIS A 33 -12.21 -17.76 -4.90
CA HIS A 33 -12.11 -16.56 -4.06
C HIS A 33 -11.85 -15.32 -4.91
N ILE A 34 -12.80 -14.38 -4.89
CA ILE A 34 -12.79 -13.22 -5.80
C ILE A 34 -12.65 -11.91 -5.02
N GLY A 35 -11.73 -11.07 -5.48
CA GLY A 35 -11.23 -9.92 -4.77
C GLY A 35 -10.35 -10.32 -3.58
N TYR A 36 -9.61 -9.35 -3.06
CA TYR A 36 -8.91 -9.48 -1.77
C TYR A 36 -8.96 -8.13 -1.06
N GLN A 37 -9.47 -8.13 0.17
CA GLN A 37 -9.34 -6.99 1.05
C GLN A 37 -7.93 -6.98 1.66
N GLY A 38 -7.23 -5.85 1.53
CA GLY A 38 -5.94 -5.62 2.19
C GLY A 38 -6.01 -5.62 3.74
N GLY A 39 -7.20 -5.79 4.31
CA GLY A 39 -7.43 -5.97 5.74
C GLY A 39 -7.24 -7.40 6.26
N CYS A 40 -6.83 -8.37 5.42
CA CYS A 40 -6.67 -9.77 5.84
C CYS A 40 -5.84 -9.96 7.15
N PRO A 41 -4.70 -9.27 7.39
CA PRO A 41 -4.00 -9.36 8.67
C PRO A 41 -4.79 -8.85 9.89
N TYR A 42 -5.82 -8.03 9.70
CA TYR A 42 -6.67 -7.54 10.78
C TYR A 42 -7.71 -8.57 11.24
N ILE A 43 -7.89 -9.70 10.54
CA ILE A 43 -8.82 -10.77 10.95
C ILE A 43 -8.37 -11.38 12.30
N TYR A 44 -7.07 -11.39 12.57
CA TYR A 44 -6.52 -11.82 13.86
C TYR A 44 -6.88 -10.88 15.04
N VAL A 45 -7.40 -9.68 14.77
CA VAL A 45 -7.55 -8.59 15.76
C VAL A 45 -8.94 -7.97 15.75
N ASP A 46 -9.35 -7.32 14.66
CA ASP A 46 -10.46 -6.36 14.65
C ASP A 46 -11.68 -6.87 13.88
N PHE A 47 -11.49 -7.76 12.89
CA PHE A 47 -12.56 -8.31 12.05
C PHE A 47 -12.74 -9.81 12.31
N PRO A 48 -13.95 -10.33 12.58
CA PRO A 48 -14.15 -11.76 12.85
C PRO A 48 -14.08 -12.64 11.59
N THR A 49 -14.14 -12.05 10.40
CA THR A 49 -14.30 -12.73 9.11
C THR A 49 -13.50 -12.01 8.02
N ALA A 50 -12.98 -12.76 7.05
CA ALA A 50 -12.56 -12.19 5.76
C ALA A 50 -13.80 -11.88 4.91
N GLU A 51 -13.86 -10.69 4.34
CA GLU A 51 -14.87 -10.32 3.34
C GLU A 51 -14.28 -10.45 1.92
N PHE A 52 -15.04 -11.09 1.03
CA PHE A 52 -14.72 -11.26 -0.39
C PHE A 52 -15.83 -10.68 -1.24
N ILE A 53 -15.53 -10.31 -2.49
CA ILE A 53 -16.58 -9.86 -3.41
C ILE A 53 -17.33 -11.13 -3.87
N GLN A 54 -18.64 -11.18 -3.60
CA GLN A 54 -19.45 -12.37 -3.90
C GLN A 54 -19.56 -12.58 -5.42
N ARG A 55 -19.58 -13.85 -5.85
CA ARG A 55 -19.67 -14.26 -7.27
C ARG A 55 -20.83 -13.58 -7.99
N GLN A 56 -21.97 -13.48 -7.31
CA GLN A 56 -23.18 -12.81 -7.75
C GLN A 56 -22.94 -11.38 -8.27
N VAL A 57 -22.05 -10.59 -7.65
CA VAL A 57 -21.77 -9.20 -8.08
C VAL A 57 -21.24 -9.13 -9.51
N PHE A 58 -20.54 -10.17 -9.96
CA PHE A 58 -19.99 -10.28 -11.31
C PHE A 58 -21.01 -10.89 -12.27
N GLU A 59 -21.79 -11.87 -11.80
CA GLU A 59 -22.87 -12.52 -12.56
C GLU A 59 -24.01 -11.53 -12.87
N GLU A 60 -24.35 -10.62 -11.95
CA GLU A 60 -25.24 -9.46 -12.15
C GLU A 60 -24.71 -8.46 -13.20
N HIS A 61 -23.42 -8.49 -13.50
CA HIS A 61 -22.78 -7.72 -14.57
C HIS A 61 -22.47 -8.58 -15.80
N GLU A 62 -23.01 -9.80 -15.93
CA GLU A 62 -22.74 -10.74 -17.04
C GLU A 62 -21.24 -11.10 -17.24
N ILE A 63 -20.44 -11.04 -16.18
CA ILE A 63 -19.01 -11.38 -16.22
C ILE A 63 -18.88 -12.89 -16.00
N ASN A 64 -18.39 -13.60 -17.02
CA ASN A 64 -18.16 -15.04 -16.97
C ASN A 64 -16.96 -15.36 -16.07
N ILE A 65 -17.17 -16.09 -14.96
CA ILE A 65 -16.11 -16.49 -14.04
C ILE A 65 -15.79 -17.97 -14.23
N MET A 66 -14.59 -18.24 -14.75
CA MET A 66 -14.05 -19.59 -14.92
C MET A 66 -13.08 -19.94 -13.80
N LYS A 67 -13.38 -21.02 -13.06
CA LYS A 67 -12.44 -21.62 -12.12
C LYS A 67 -11.49 -22.56 -12.88
N ALA A 68 -10.32 -22.07 -13.27
CA ALA A 68 -9.31 -22.85 -13.96
C ALA A 68 -7.90 -22.28 -13.71
N GLU A 69 -6.88 -23.15 -13.66
CA GLU A 69 -5.49 -22.70 -13.68
C GLU A 69 -5.00 -22.56 -15.13
N VAL A 70 -4.57 -21.35 -15.49
CA VAL A 70 -3.90 -21.06 -16.76
C VAL A 70 -2.50 -21.69 -16.74
N LYS A 71 -2.23 -22.59 -17.69
CA LYS A 71 -0.97 -23.31 -17.83
C LYS A 71 -0.01 -22.62 -18.80
N SER A 72 -0.53 -22.03 -19.87
CA SER A 72 0.24 -21.25 -20.84
C SER A 72 -0.64 -20.21 -21.54
N ILE A 73 0.01 -19.28 -22.23
CA ILE A 73 -0.62 -18.26 -23.06
C ILE A 73 0.12 -18.26 -24.39
N ASP A 74 -0.62 -18.41 -25.48
CA ASP A 74 -0.14 -18.17 -26.83
C ASP A 74 -0.52 -16.73 -27.24
N TYR A 75 0.48 -15.96 -27.63
CA TYR A 75 0.36 -14.57 -28.04
C TYR A 75 0.23 -14.39 -29.56
N GLU A 76 0.48 -15.44 -30.35
CA GLU A 76 0.36 -15.44 -31.81
C GLU A 76 -1.05 -15.90 -32.23
N SER A 77 -1.53 -17.03 -31.69
CA SER A 77 -2.95 -17.42 -31.87
C SER A 77 -3.93 -16.61 -31.01
N LYS A 78 -3.41 -15.80 -30.07
CA LYS A 78 -4.17 -15.09 -29.03
C LYS A 78 -5.09 -16.02 -28.23
N THR A 79 -4.53 -17.07 -27.65
CA THR A 79 -5.28 -18.03 -26.80
C THR A 79 -4.66 -18.20 -25.42
N VAL A 80 -5.51 -18.42 -24.41
CA VAL A 80 -5.14 -18.80 -23.05
C VAL A 80 -5.46 -20.28 -22.88
N GLN A 81 -4.48 -21.07 -22.42
CA GLN A 81 -4.61 -22.50 -22.25
C GLN A 81 -4.79 -22.87 -20.78
N THR A 82 -5.84 -23.61 -20.46
CA THR A 82 -6.06 -24.26 -19.16
C THR A 82 -5.87 -25.79 -19.30
N ALA A 83 -6.13 -26.56 -18.25
CA ALA A 83 -6.14 -28.02 -18.33
C ALA A 83 -7.26 -28.54 -19.25
N ASP A 84 -8.44 -27.92 -19.19
CA ASP A 84 -9.69 -28.44 -19.76
C ASP A 84 -10.20 -27.62 -20.96
N SER A 85 -9.58 -26.47 -21.28
CA SER A 85 -10.08 -25.54 -22.31
C SER A 85 -8.99 -24.64 -22.91
N GLN A 86 -9.18 -24.26 -24.17
CA GLN A 86 -8.42 -23.21 -24.86
C GLN A 86 -9.37 -22.04 -25.12
N ILE A 87 -8.95 -20.81 -24.80
CA ILE A 87 -9.83 -19.64 -24.72
C ILE A 87 -9.22 -18.48 -25.52
N SER A 88 -9.84 -18.09 -26.62
CA SER A 88 -9.38 -16.96 -27.45
C SER A 88 -9.56 -15.60 -26.78
N TYR A 89 -8.79 -14.60 -27.19
CA TYR A 89 -8.96 -13.22 -26.73
C TYR A 89 -8.62 -12.17 -27.80
N ASP A 90 -9.41 -11.09 -27.84
CA ASP A 90 -8.97 -9.84 -28.46
C ASP A 90 -8.03 -9.06 -27.54
N VAL A 91 -8.35 -9.07 -26.23
CA VAL A 91 -7.65 -8.36 -25.15
C VAL A 91 -7.35 -9.32 -24.01
N LEU A 92 -6.10 -9.33 -23.56
CA LEU A 92 -5.63 -10.10 -22.40
C LEU A 92 -5.16 -9.17 -21.28
N VAL A 93 -5.65 -9.39 -20.06
CA VAL A 93 -5.23 -8.68 -18.86
C VAL A 93 -4.66 -9.67 -17.86
N LEU A 94 -3.37 -9.54 -17.56
CA LEU A 94 -2.68 -10.31 -16.54
C LEU A 94 -2.79 -9.59 -15.20
N ALA A 95 -3.45 -10.23 -14.25
CA ALA A 95 -3.69 -9.75 -12.89
C ALA A 95 -3.28 -10.81 -11.84
N THR A 96 -2.31 -11.67 -12.21
CA THR A 96 -1.91 -12.89 -11.51
C THR A 96 -1.27 -12.67 -10.14
N GLY A 97 -0.98 -11.42 -9.77
CA GLY A 97 -0.32 -11.07 -8.52
C GLY A 97 1.14 -11.51 -8.45
N CYS A 98 1.67 -11.60 -7.24
CA CYS A 98 3.01 -12.14 -6.98
C CYS A 98 2.91 -13.62 -6.58
N ALA A 99 3.81 -14.45 -7.13
CA ALA A 99 4.04 -15.78 -6.56
C ALA A 99 4.74 -15.61 -5.19
N THR A 100 4.26 -16.34 -4.19
CA THR A 100 4.85 -16.42 -2.85
C THR A 100 5.22 -17.87 -2.58
N ASP A 101 6.43 -18.12 -2.04
CA ASP A 101 6.89 -19.49 -1.74
C ASP A 101 5.93 -20.22 -0.77
N SER A 102 5.23 -19.46 0.07
CA SER A 102 4.14 -19.91 0.93
C SER A 102 2.83 -20.19 0.18
N GLN A 103 2.83 -21.18 -0.73
CA GLN A 103 1.57 -21.70 -1.30
C GLN A 103 0.61 -22.22 -0.21
N ASP A 104 1.12 -22.58 0.97
CA ASP A 104 0.35 -23.03 2.13
C ASP A 104 -0.54 -21.93 2.76
N LEU A 105 -0.22 -20.64 2.61
CA LEU A 105 -0.89 -19.56 3.35
C LEU A 105 -2.17 -19.02 2.69
N LEU A 106 -2.34 -19.20 1.38
CA LEU A 106 -3.51 -18.67 0.64
C LEU A 106 -4.43 -19.77 0.10
N ASN A 107 -3.88 -20.89 -0.36
CA ASN A 107 -4.69 -22.07 -0.67
C ASN A 107 -5.30 -22.70 0.61
N GLY A 108 -4.71 -22.37 1.78
CA GLY A 108 -4.99 -22.94 3.09
C GLY A 108 -5.94 -22.13 3.99
N ARG A 109 -7.22 -22.08 3.57
CA ARG A 109 -8.42 -21.87 4.44
C ARG A 109 -8.73 -20.43 4.93
N LEU A 110 -10.03 -20.09 5.03
CA LEU A 110 -10.55 -19.19 6.09
C LEU A 110 -10.65 -19.92 7.46
N TYR A 111 -10.79 -21.25 7.41
CA TYR A 111 -10.80 -22.12 8.61
C TYR A 111 -9.45 -22.11 9.38
N SER A 112 -8.34 -21.66 8.78
CA SER A 112 -7.08 -21.40 9.51
C SER A 112 -7.21 -20.15 10.32
N THR A 113 -7.74 -19.06 9.76
CA THR A 113 -7.85 -17.77 10.46
C THR A 113 -8.72 -17.92 11.71
N MET A 114 -9.85 -18.65 11.65
CA MET A 114 -10.61 -18.99 12.86
C MET A 114 -9.84 -19.89 13.84
N GLN A 115 -9.20 -20.99 13.37
CA GLN A 115 -8.40 -21.86 14.25
C GLN A 115 -7.23 -21.10 14.90
N GLN A 116 -6.62 -20.17 14.18
CA GLN A 116 -5.52 -19.30 14.60
C GLN A 116 -6.00 -18.18 15.51
N ILE A 117 -7.22 -17.66 15.38
CA ILE A 117 -7.84 -16.79 16.39
C ILE A 117 -8.07 -17.57 17.70
N HIS A 118 -8.50 -18.83 17.61
CA HIS A 118 -8.62 -19.69 18.79
C HIS A 118 -7.24 -20.02 19.41
N GLN A 119 -6.21 -20.25 18.60
CA GLN A 119 -4.83 -20.41 19.07
C GLN A 119 -4.26 -19.11 19.66
N LEU A 120 -4.48 -17.93 19.05
CA LEU A 120 -4.08 -16.62 19.57
C LEU A 120 -4.71 -16.33 20.94
N LYS A 121 -5.97 -16.72 21.15
CA LYS A 121 -6.65 -16.61 22.45
C LYS A 121 -6.07 -17.55 23.53
N ALA A 122 -5.35 -18.60 23.13
CA ALA A 122 -4.74 -19.59 24.03
C ALA A 122 -3.20 -19.49 24.10
N ALA A 123 -2.58 -18.68 23.24
CA ALA A 123 -1.13 -18.54 23.14
C ALA A 123 -0.60 -17.61 24.25
N ASN A 124 0.38 -18.10 25.01
CA ASN A 124 1.13 -17.28 25.95
C ASN A 124 2.22 -16.47 25.22
N SER A 125 2.63 -16.94 24.04
CA SER A 125 3.71 -16.42 23.23
C SER A 125 3.41 -16.52 21.73
N VAL A 126 3.60 -15.40 21.01
CA VAL A 126 3.37 -15.30 19.57
C VAL A 126 4.58 -14.65 18.90
N LEU A 127 5.05 -15.21 17.78
CA LEU A 127 6.01 -14.56 16.88
C LEU A 127 5.26 -14.05 15.65
N VAL A 128 5.32 -12.74 15.40
CA VAL A 128 4.96 -12.16 14.10
C VAL A 128 6.24 -11.97 13.30
N ARG A 129 6.32 -12.56 12.11
CA ARG A 129 7.42 -12.36 11.16
C ARG A 129 6.95 -11.49 10.02
N GLY A 130 7.77 -10.57 9.54
CA GLY A 130 7.52 -9.92 8.26
C GLY A 130 8.07 -8.51 8.22
N ASN A 131 8.80 -8.18 7.15
CA ASN A 131 9.42 -6.88 7.06
C ASN A 131 8.49 -5.80 6.48
N THR A 132 7.35 -5.60 7.14
CA THR A 132 6.34 -4.62 6.73
C THR A 132 5.67 -3.95 7.92
N HIS A 133 5.09 -2.78 7.68
CA HIS A 133 4.17 -2.10 8.58
C HIS A 133 2.99 -2.97 9.04
N GLN A 134 2.56 -3.95 8.25
CA GLN A 134 1.44 -4.85 8.60
C GLN A 134 1.85 -5.81 9.71
N ALA A 135 3.11 -6.27 9.72
CA ALA A 135 3.67 -7.04 10.82
C ALA A 135 3.86 -6.19 12.10
N ILE A 136 4.36 -4.95 11.98
CA ILE A 136 4.44 -4.02 13.13
C ILE A 136 3.05 -3.85 13.77
N LYS A 137 2.05 -3.50 12.94
CA LYS A 137 0.69 -3.27 13.40
C LYS A 137 0.10 -4.54 14.02
N LEU A 138 0.21 -5.67 13.33
CA LEU A 138 -0.33 -6.94 13.84
C LEU A 138 0.30 -7.33 15.18
N ALA A 139 1.62 -7.19 15.35
CA ALA A 139 2.28 -7.49 16.61
C ALA A 139 1.83 -6.57 17.75
N LEU A 140 1.76 -5.26 17.52
CA LEU A 140 1.24 -4.28 18.50
C LEU A 140 -0.24 -4.54 18.85
N SER A 141 -1.05 -4.92 17.86
CA SER A 141 -2.47 -5.21 18.03
C SER A 141 -2.73 -6.54 18.75
N ILE A 142 -1.97 -7.60 18.45
CA ILE A 142 -2.00 -8.87 19.19
C ILE A 142 -1.63 -8.63 20.66
N TYR A 143 -0.54 -7.91 20.91
CA TYR A 143 -0.12 -7.54 22.26
C TYR A 143 -1.20 -6.72 22.98
N ALA A 144 -1.77 -5.71 22.31
CA ALA A 144 -2.79 -4.85 22.88
C ALA A 144 -4.08 -5.61 23.23
N LYS A 145 -4.50 -6.57 22.40
CA LYS A 145 -5.76 -7.31 22.56
C LYS A 145 -5.63 -8.53 23.48
N TYR A 146 -4.65 -9.40 23.26
CA TYR A 146 -4.54 -10.70 23.93
C TYR A 146 -3.59 -10.69 25.15
N LYS A 147 -2.80 -9.63 25.34
CA LYS A 147 -1.83 -9.46 26.45
C LYS A 147 -0.75 -10.55 26.57
N CYS A 148 -0.64 -11.44 25.58
CA CYS A 148 0.40 -12.45 25.48
C CYS A 148 1.78 -11.81 25.24
N LYS A 149 2.85 -12.61 25.44
CA LYS A 149 4.19 -12.24 25.00
C LYS A 149 4.21 -12.19 23.47
N VAL A 150 4.67 -11.08 22.88
CA VAL A 150 4.77 -10.96 21.41
C VAL A 150 6.21 -10.68 21.00
N PHE A 151 6.71 -11.48 20.08
CA PHE A 151 7.95 -11.25 19.34
C PHE A 151 7.63 -10.69 17.95
N LEU A 152 8.48 -9.80 17.45
CA LEU A 152 8.36 -9.22 16.10
C LEU A 152 9.70 -9.35 15.36
N GLN A 153 9.76 -10.21 14.34
CA GLN A 153 10.92 -10.31 13.45
C GLN A 153 10.83 -9.26 12.33
N ILE A 154 11.73 -8.28 12.33
CA ILE A 154 11.70 -7.11 11.44
C ILE A 154 13.09 -6.51 11.18
N ASP A 155 13.28 -5.89 10.01
CA ASP A 155 14.45 -5.09 9.63
C ASP A 155 14.00 -3.64 9.36
N PHE A 156 14.21 -2.79 10.36
CA PHE A 156 13.81 -1.38 10.28
C PHE A 156 14.55 -0.59 9.20
N ASP A 157 15.76 -1.01 8.80
CA ASP A 157 16.61 -0.26 7.88
C ASP A 157 16.12 -0.48 6.44
N GLN A 158 15.68 -1.70 6.12
CA GLN A 158 14.97 -2.05 4.89
C GLN A 158 13.61 -1.34 4.72
N LEU A 159 12.97 -0.83 5.79
CA LEU A 159 11.75 -0.01 5.65
C LEU A 159 12.03 1.32 4.92
N LYS A 160 13.30 1.75 4.87
CA LYS A 160 13.76 3.03 4.32
C LYS A 160 12.88 4.20 4.80
N ILE A 161 12.77 4.30 6.12
CA ILE A 161 12.17 5.40 6.86
C ILE A 161 13.32 6.06 7.64
N GLU A 162 13.32 7.39 7.77
CA GLU A 162 14.42 8.08 8.45
C GLU A 162 14.50 7.70 9.94
N GLU A 163 15.72 7.73 10.49
CA GLU A 163 16.04 7.21 11.82
C GLU A 163 15.18 7.83 12.94
N ASN A 164 14.80 9.12 12.81
CA ASN A 164 13.97 9.82 13.79
C ASN A 164 12.55 9.22 13.95
N ILE A 165 12.00 8.61 12.90
CA ILE A 165 10.70 7.91 12.95
C ILE A 165 10.91 6.43 13.35
N VAL A 166 12.01 5.81 12.90
CA VAL A 166 12.41 4.46 13.33
C VAL A 166 12.61 4.38 14.84
N GLU A 167 13.25 5.37 15.46
CA GLU A 167 13.39 5.48 16.91
C GLU A 167 12.04 5.44 17.64
N PHE A 168 11.03 6.15 17.14
CA PHE A 168 9.72 6.17 17.78
C PHE A 168 8.97 4.85 17.57
N ALA A 169 9.06 4.26 16.37
CA ALA A 169 8.53 2.92 16.13
C ALA A 169 9.13 1.90 17.12
N LYS A 170 10.45 1.95 17.36
CA LYS A 170 11.14 1.18 18.42
C LYS A 170 10.61 1.52 19.82
N LYS A 171 10.38 2.80 20.16
CA LYS A 171 9.86 3.26 21.47
C LYS A 171 8.41 2.84 21.74
N GLU A 172 7.56 2.70 20.73
CA GLU A 172 6.20 2.13 20.88
C GLU A 172 6.24 0.59 20.92
N CYS A 173 7.10 -0.03 20.10
CA CYS A 173 7.38 -1.47 20.13
C CYS A 173 8.15 -1.95 21.39
N ARG A 174 8.42 -1.08 22.38
CA ARG A 174 9.06 -1.42 23.66
C ARG A 174 8.39 -2.55 24.46
N HIS A 175 7.14 -2.86 24.13
CA HIS A 175 6.34 -3.92 24.76
C HIS A 175 6.42 -5.25 24.00
N LEU A 176 7.04 -5.26 22.82
CA LEU A 176 7.33 -6.42 21.99
C LEU A 176 8.80 -6.82 22.18
N GLN A 177 9.11 -8.09 21.96
CA GLN A 177 10.49 -8.54 21.83
C GLN A 177 10.88 -8.49 20.35
N LEU A 178 11.63 -7.45 19.97
CA LEU A 178 12.18 -7.32 18.61
C LEU A 178 13.21 -8.43 18.37
N VAL A 179 13.17 -9.01 17.18
CA VAL A 179 14.11 -10.03 16.70
C VAL A 179 14.57 -9.58 15.31
N LYS A 180 15.86 -9.70 14.98
CA LYS A 180 16.35 -9.39 13.62
C LYS A 180 16.16 -10.56 12.65
N PRO A 181 16.30 -10.35 11.32
CA PRO A 181 16.26 -11.45 10.34
C PRO A 181 17.36 -12.52 10.55
N ASP A 182 18.53 -12.11 11.06
CA ASP A 182 19.74 -12.91 11.28
C ASP A 182 19.83 -13.58 12.67
N GLU A 183 18.92 -13.24 13.58
CA GLU A 183 18.87 -13.81 14.94
C GLU A 183 18.05 -15.12 15.00
N GLU A 184 18.41 -16.02 15.91
CA GLU A 184 17.71 -17.30 16.09
C GLU A 184 16.24 -17.09 16.48
N LEU A 185 15.33 -17.81 15.81
CA LEU A 185 13.90 -17.64 16.04
C LEU A 185 13.46 -18.25 17.39
N PRO A 186 12.74 -17.49 18.23
CA PRO A 186 12.28 -17.99 19.52
C PRO A 186 11.28 -19.15 19.38
N ALA A 187 11.36 -20.08 20.33
CA ALA A 187 10.26 -21.01 20.61
C ALA A 187 9.04 -20.22 21.12
N VAL A 188 7.89 -20.45 20.48
CA VAL A 188 6.61 -19.76 20.73
C VAL A 188 5.44 -20.70 20.44
N ASP A 189 4.28 -20.43 21.06
CA ASP A 189 3.06 -21.22 20.88
C ASP A 189 2.46 -21.04 19.47
N LEU A 190 2.61 -19.85 18.86
CA LEU A 190 2.13 -19.56 17.52
C LEU A 190 3.11 -18.68 16.73
N LYS A 191 3.26 -18.98 15.44
CA LYS A 191 3.99 -18.17 14.46
C LYS A 191 3.01 -17.63 13.41
N VAL A 192 3.02 -16.32 13.17
CA VAL A 192 2.23 -15.67 12.11
C VAL A 192 3.22 -15.03 11.14
N ASP A 193 3.26 -15.54 9.91
CA ASP A 193 4.25 -15.13 8.92
C ASP A 193 3.65 -14.22 7.84
N LEU A 194 4.22 -13.02 7.72
CA LEU A 194 3.89 -11.97 6.77
C LEU A 194 5.14 -11.56 5.96
N THR A 195 6.21 -12.37 5.93
CA THR A 195 7.40 -12.12 5.11
C THR A 195 7.08 -12.07 3.61
N PHE A 196 6.05 -12.79 3.17
CA PHE A 196 5.52 -12.72 1.80
C PHE A 196 5.04 -11.31 1.41
N LEU A 197 4.58 -10.48 2.36
CA LEU A 197 4.24 -9.07 2.11
C LEU A 197 5.47 -8.18 1.89
N ALA A 198 6.66 -8.61 2.34
CA ALA A 198 7.92 -7.95 2.03
C ALA A 198 8.47 -8.41 0.66
N GLN A 199 8.20 -9.65 0.24
CA GLN A 199 8.52 -10.14 -1.11
C GLN A 199 7.79 -9.34 -2.22
N THR A 200 6.71 -8.60 -1.93
CA THR A 200 6.06 -7.69 -2.89
C THR A 200 6.82 -6.36 -3.12
N GLN A 201 8.16 -6.36 -2.97
CA GLN A 201 9.05 -5.20 -3.14
C GLN A 201 10.19 -5.42 -4.18
N PHE A 202 10.18 -6.52 -4.95
CA PHE A 202 11.20 -6.83 -5.97
C PHE A 202 11.01 -6.10 -7.31
N GLU A 203 11.90 -5.14 -7.60
CA GLU A 203 12.17 -4.41 -8.86
C GLU A 203 11.09 -4.23 -9.96
N ILE A 204 10.97 -2.99 -10.44
CA ILE A 204 10.03 -2.57 -11.48
C ILE A 204 10.35 -3.20 -12.84
N LYS A 205 9.66 -4.29 -13.19
CA LYS A 205 9.69 -4.91 -14.54
C LYS A 205 8.51 -4.47 -15.44
N GLN A 206 8.03 -3.23 -15.29
CA GLN A 206 6.95 -2.66 -16.12
C GLN A 206 7.23 -2.73 -17.63
N ASN A 207 8.50 -2.65 -18.03
CA ASN A 207 8.88 -2.43 -19.43
C ASN A 207 8.75 -3.64 -20.37
N VAL A 208 8.40 -4.84 -19.90
CA VAL A 208 8.43 -6.07 -20.74
C VAL A 208 7.05 -6.52 -21.23
N ILE A 209 6.01 -6.46 -20.39
CA ILE A 209 4.69 -7.03 -20.76
C ILE A 209 3.89 -6.07 -21.66
N ASN A 210 3.87 -4.78 -21.33
CA ASN A 210 3.11 -3.76 -22.07
C ASN A 210 3.73 -3.37 -23.44
N GLN A 211 4.63 -4.21 -23.99
CA GLN A 211 5.13 -4.07 -25.37
C GLN A 211 4.30 -4.85 -26.41
N ARG A 212 3.41 -5.75 -25.97
CA ARG A 212 2.56 -6.56 -26.86
C ARG A 212 1.20 -5.89 -27.06
N GLU A 213 0.75 -5.82 -28.32
CA GLU A 213 -0.53 -5.20 -28.65
C GLU A 213 -1.70 -5.94 -27.98
N ASN A 214 -2.60 -5.20 -27.33
CA ASN A 214 -3.78 -5.70 -26.60
C ASN A 214 -3.48 -6.68 -25.44
N VAL A 215 -2.22 -6.76 -24.98
CA VAL A 215 -1.83 -7.50 -23.77
C VAL A 215 -1.36 -6.52 -22.70
N PHE A 216 -1.96 -6.60 -21.52
CA PHE A 216 -1.71 -5.68 -20.40
C PHE A 216 -1.40 -6.46 -19.13
N ALA A 217 -0.58 -5.90 -18.24
CA ALA A 217 -0.44 -6.38 -16.86
C ALA A 217 -0.85 -5.30 -15.85
N ILE A 218 -1.49 -5.72 -14.75
CA ILE A 218 -1.98 -4.84 -13.68
C ILE A 218 -1.78 -5.44 -12.28
N GLY A 219 -1.46 -4.58 -11.31
CA GLY A 219 -1.30 -4.99 -9.90
C GLY A 219 0.05 -5.68 -9.62
N SER A 220 0.07 -6.57 -8.64
CA SER A 220 1.32 -7.09 -8.05
C SER A 220 2.15 -8.00 -8.98
N CYS A 221 1.67 -8.34 -10.17
CA CYS A 221 2.44 -9.05 -11.20
C CYS A 221 3.33 -8.13 -12.06
N CYS A 222 3.13 -6.81 -12.00
CA CYS A 222 3.91 -5.82 -12.78
C CYS A 222 4.33 -4.57 -12.00
N PHE A 223 3.83 -4.36 -10.78
CA PHE A 223 4.19 -3.21 -9.94
C PHE A 223 4.16 -3.51 -8.45
N LEU A 224 4.94 -2.74 -7.69
CA LEU A 224 5.23 -2.92 -6.27
C LEU A 224 4.45 -1.90 -5.43
N GLY A 225 3.13 -2.13 -5.31
CA GLY A 225 2.23 -1.20 -4.64
C GLY A 225 0.89 -1.84 -4.30
N ASN A 226 0.66 -2.08 -3.01
CA ASN A 226 -0.53 -2.80 -2.51
C ASN A 226 -1.68 -1.86 -2.10
N SER A 227 -1.66 -0.57 -2.48
CA SER A 227 -2.76 0.36 -2.22
C SER A 227 -3.87 0.20 -3.27
N GLN A 228 -5.12 0.05 -2.83
CA GLN A 228 -6.26 -0.16 -3.74
C GLN A 228 -6.42 1.00 -4.74
N GLN A 229 -6.09 2.22 -4.34
CA GLN A 229 -6.10 3.41 -5.22
C GLN A 229 -5.08 3.32 -6.37
N PHE A 230 -3.92 2.70 -6.16
CA PHE A 230 -2.94 2.43 -7.23
C PHE A 230 -3.43 1.32 -8.18
N ILE A 231 -4.09 0.28 -7.65
CA ILE A 231 -4.71 -0.74 -8.48
C ILE A 231 -5.84 -0.12 -9.33
N TYR A 232 -6.63 0.79 -8.75
CA TYR A 232 -7.68 1.54 -9.45
C TYR A 232 -7.10 2.44 -10.54
N SER A 233 -5.98 3.13 -10.33
CA SER A 233 -5.37 3.99 -11.35
C SER A 233 -4.85 3.19 -12.56
N GLN A 234 -4.28 1.99 -12.34
CA GLN A 234 -3.94 1.07 -13.44
C GLN A 234 -5.18 0.63 -14.21
N VAL A 235 -6.24 0.21 -13.52
CA VAL A 235 -7.50 -0.25 -14.14
C VAL A 235 -8.19 0.87 -14.93
N VAL A 236 -8.17 2.11 -14.42
CA VAL A 236 -8.67 3.30 -15.15
C VAL A 236 -7.79 3.64 -16.36
N ASN A 237 -6.47 3.45 -16.28
CA ASN A 237 -5.58 3.65 -17.44
C ASN A 237 -5.78 2.58 -18.51
N LEU A 238 -5.94 1.31 -18.12
CA LEU A 238 -6.31 0.20 -19.00
C LEU A 238 -7.61 0.51 -19.75
N ALA A 239 -8.68 0.92 -19.05
CA ALA A 239 -9.92 1.33 -19.68
C ALA A 239 -9.76 2.52 -20.66
N LYS A 240 -8.85 3.48 -20.38
CA LYS A 240 -8.53 4.59 -21.31
C LYS A 240 -7.79 4.12 -22.55
N GLN A 241 -6.81 3.23 -22.40
CA GLN A 241 -6.06 2.62 -23.50
C GLN A 241 -6.99 1.82 -24.42
N LEU A 242 -7.89 1.01 -23.86
CA LEU A 242 -8.92 0.29 -24.62
C LEU A 242 -9.90 1.24 -25.34
N MET A 243 -10.24 2.39 -24.75
CA MET A 243 -10.99 3.47 -25.42
C MET A 243 -10.18 4.22 -26.51
N LYS A 244 -8.94 3.82 -26.80
CA LYS A 244 -7.98 4.54 -27.68
C LYS A 244 -7.77 6.01 -27.28
N LYS A 245 -7.93 6.33 -26.00
CA LYS A 245 -7.67 7.66 -25.42
C LYS A 245 -6.30 7.63 -24.75
N ASN A 246 -5.46 8.63 -25.01
CA ASN A 246 -4.19 8.78 -24.28
C ASN A 246 -4.47 8.83 -22.77
N PRO A 247 -3.98 7.87 -21.96
CA PRO A 247 -4.01 8.02 -20.51
C PRO A 247 -3.04 9.16 -20.14
N PRO A 248 -3.35 9.99 -19.14
CA PRO A 248 -2.35 10.88 -18.57
C PRO A 248 -1.22 10.02 -17.97
N ALA A 249 0.02 10.50 -18.06
CA ALA A 249 1.16 9.83 -17.43
C ALA A 249 0.98 9.81 -15.91
N VAL A 250 0.53 8.67 -15.36
CA VAL A 250 0.36 8.52 -13.92
C VAL A 250 1.73 8.36 -13.29
N LYS A 251 2.22 9.42 -12.65
CA LYS A 251 3.42 9.31 -11.80
C LYS A 251 3.11 8.41 -10.60
N PHE A 252 3.77 7.26 -10.58
CA PHE A 252 3.56 6.20 -9.60
C PHE A 252 4.40 6.46 -8.35
N LEU A 253 3.75 6.65 -7.21
CA LEU A 253 4.40 7.04 -5.97
C LEU A 253 4.03 6.10 -4.84
N TYR A 254 5.06 5.69 -4.10
CA TYR A 254 5.00 4.67 -3.07
C TYR A 254 4.40 5.23 -1.79
N ASN A 255 3.07 5.14 -1.66
CA ASN A 255 2.31 5.69 -0.55
C ASN A 255 1.85 4.58 0.39
N GLN A 256 2.22 4.68 1.67
CA GLN A 256 1.91 3.71 2.72
C GLN A 256 1.51 4.44 4.01
N HIS A 257 0.25 4.27 4.42
CA HIS A 257 -0.40 5.02 5.50
C HIS A 257 -0.79 4.04 6.63
N TYR A 258 -0.50 4.35 7.89
CA TYR A 258 -0.67 3.39 8.99
C TYR A 258 -1.35 3.99 10.22
N LEU A 259 -2.29 3.24 10.80
CA LEU A 259 -2.95 3.58 12.06
C LEU A 259 -2.70 2.50 13.11
N LEU A 260 -1.92 2.84 14.14
CA LEU A 260 -1.49 1.99 15.27
C LEU A 260 -2.19 2.44 16.56
N ASN A 261 -3.30 1.82 16.95
CA ASN A 261 -4.04 2.18 18.17
C ASN A 261 -4.35 3.69 18.29
N GLY A 262 -4.78 4.32 17.18
CA GLY A 262 -5.03 5.76 17.04
C GLY A 262 -3.80 6.62 16.69
N LYS A 263 -2.58 6.08 16.83
CA LYS A 263 -1.31 6.74 16.50
C LYS A 263 -0.98 6.53 15.02
N CYS A 264 -0.70 7.57 14.27
CA CYS A 264 -0.33 7.44 12.87
C CYS A 264 1.18 7.39 12.65
N PHE A 265 1.62 6.51 11.74
CA PHE A 265 2.88 6.72 11.03
C PHE A 265 2.65 6.47 9.53
N GLY A 266 3.55 6.95 8.68
CA GLY A 266 3.39 6.77 7.24
C GLY A 266 4.57 7.29 6.44
N ARG A 267 4.70 6.79 5.21
CA ARG A 267 5.67 7.22 4.21
C ARG A 267 5.00 7.33 2.85
N ALA A 268 5.32 8.40 2.13
CA ALA A 268 4.96 8.66 0.75
C ALA A 268 6.24 9.00 -0.01
N GLY A 269 6.45 8.43 -1.20
CA GLY A 269 7.64 8.69 -2.02
C GLY A 269 8.94 8.08 -1.46
N ILE A 270 10.08 8.71 -1.75
CA ILE A 270 11.41 8.13 -1.49
C ILE A 270 12.03 8.58 -0.16
N SER A 271 12.96 7.78 0.38
CA SER A 271 13.80 8.14 1.53
C SER A 271 14.91 9.13 1.15
N LEU A 272 15.56 9.77 2.14
CA LEU A 272 16.71 10.65 1.88
C LEU A 272 17.82 9.91 1.13
N LYS A 273 18.12 8.67 1.56
CA LYS A 273 19.14 7.81 0.95
C LYS A 273 18.83 7.49 -0.52
N GLU A 274 17.56 7.28 -0.86
CA GLU A 274 17.13 7.07 -2.25
C GLU A 274 17.18 8.38 -3.06
N ALA A 275 16.80 9.52 -2.48
CA ALA A 275 16.88 10.83 -3.14
C ALA A 275 18.33 11.25 -3.45
N GLN A 276 19.26 10.98 -2.54
CA GLN A 276 20.69 11.31 -2.71
C GLN A 276 21.41 10.46 -3.77
N LEU A 277 20.82 9.35 -4.22
CA LEU A 277 21.28 8.61 -5.41
C LEU A 277 20.86 9.28 -6.73
N ILE A 278 19.88 10.19 -6.70
CA ILE A 278 19.33 10.89 -7.87
C ILE A 278 19.88 12.33 -7.92
N ASP A 279 19.76 13.07 -6.82
CA ASP A 279 20.38 14.37 -6.60
C ASP A 279 21.12 14.35 -5.24
N PRO A 280 22.47 14.31 -5.22
CA PRO A 280 23.27 14.32 -3.99
C PRO A 280 23.07 15.55 -3.09
N LYS A 281 22.45 16.64 -3.59
CA LYS A 281 22.08 17.81 -2.80
C LYS A 281 20.73 17.67 -2.09
N SER A 282 20.03 16.54 -2.30
CA SER A 282 18.76 16.26 -1.63
C SER A 282 18.92 16.29 -0.11
N LYS A 283 17.96 16.93 0.57
CA LYS A 283 18.00 17.21 2.01
C LYS A 283 16.71 16.75 2.70
N LEU A 284 16.88 16.31 3.94
CA LEU A 284 15.80 16.05 4.89
C LEU A 284 15.46 17.34 5.64
N VAL A 285 14.17 17.66 5.72
CA VAL A 285 13.63 18.79 6.47
C VAL A 285 12.61 18.23 7.46
N THR A 286 12.99 18.21 8.73
CA THR A 286 12.15 17.70 9.82
C THR A 286 11.49 18.85 10.55
N VAL A 287 10.17 18.87 10.62
CA VAL A 287 9.40 19.76 11.49
C VAL A 287 8.60 18.97 12.52
N LYS A 288 8.34 19.60 13.66
CA LYS A 288 7.47 19.10 14.72
C LYS A 288 6.50 20.21 15.10
N ASP A 289 5.22 19.97 14.98
CA ASP A 289 4.17 20.88 15.45
C ASP A 289 2.96 20.10 15.96
N SER A 290 2.05 20.72 16.71
CA SER A 290 0.82 20.03 17.15
C SER A 290 -0.25 20.02 16.05
N TYR A 291 -1.00 18.91 15.92
CA TYR A 291 -1.99 18.75 14.84
C TYR A 291 -3.10 19.81 14.84
N ARG A 292 -3.36 20.42 16.00
CA ARG A 292 -4.28 21.55 16.20
C ARG A 292 -3.74 22.50 17.27
N ALA A 293 -4.44 23.60 17.50
CA ALA A 293 -4.02 24.61 18.48
C ALA A 293 -3.91 24.05 19.92
N GLU A 294 -2.84 24.42 20.60
CA GLU A 294 -2.46 23.93 21.94
C GLU A 294 -3.43 24.32 23.06
N PHE A 295 -4.26 25.36 22.86
CA PHE A 295 -5.29 25.75 23.81
C PHE A 295 -6.52 24.81 23.82
N MET A 296 -6.59 23.84 22.90
CA MET A 296 -7.68 22.87 22.86
C MET A 296 -7.55 21.81 23.97
N PRO A 297 -8.66 21.26 24.51
CA PRO A 297 -8.63 20.37 25.69
C PRO A 297 -7.77 19.11 25.57
N THR A 298 -7.46 18.68 24.34
CA THR A 298 -6.39 17.73 24.04
C THR A 298 -5.68 18.15 22.76
N HIS A 299 -4.39 17.88 22.67
CA HIS A 299 -3.59 18.07 21.46
C HIS A 299 -2.46 17.04 21.45
N GLU A 300 -1.90 16.73 20.28
CA GLU A 300 -0.81 15.77 20.13
C GLU A 300 0.21 16.28 19.11
N ALA A 301 1.47 15.84 19.24
CA ALA A 301 2.55 16.26 18.35
C ALA A 301 2.52 15.45 17.04
N VAL A 302 2.64 16.14 15.91
CA VAL A 302 2.92 15.60 14.59
C VAL A 302 4.37 15.93 14.25
N TYR A 303 5.11 14.93 13.81
CA TYR A 303 6.43 15.05 13.22
C TYR A 303 6.27 14.80 11.72
N LEU A 304 6.84 15.68 10.90
CA LEU A 304 6.77 15.60 9.45
C LEU A 304 8.15 15.82 8.87
N ASN A 305 8.62 14.82 8.13
CA ASN A 305 9.85 14.82 7.35
C ASN A 305 9.49 15.12 5.89
N TYR A 306 10.02 16.18 5.30
CA TYR A 306 10.12 16.33 3.84
C TYR A 306 11.49 15.86 3.35
N ILE A 307 11.51 15.16 2.23
CA ILE A 307 12.70 14.87 1.45
C ILE A 307 12.58 15.72 0.18
N VAL A 308 13.45 16.73 0.02
CA VAL A 308 13.43 17.66 -1.12
C VAL A 308 14.74 17.63 -1.89
N ASN A 309 14.69 17.79 -3.22
CA ASN A 309 15.87 17.96 -4.06
C ASN A 309 16.40 19.42 -4.02
N SER A 310 17.47 19.70 -4.76
CA SER A 310 18.05 21.04 -4.88
C SER A 310 17.15 22.06 -5.59
N GLU A 311 16.15 21.61 -6.34
CA GLU A 311 15.10 22.44 -6.95
C GLU A 311 13.88 22.66 -6.03
N LEU A 312 13.95 22.21 -4.77
CA LEU A 312 12.86 22.22 -3.77
C LEU A 312 11.65 21.33 -4.11
N GLU A 313 11.72 20.48 -5.13
CA GLU A 313 10.69 19.46 -5.41
C GLU A 313 10.60 18.47 -4.24
N ILE A 314 9.40 18.20 -3.77
CA ILE A 314 9.17 17.23 -2.70
C ILE A 314 9.17 15.83 -3.33
N LEU A 315 10.19 15.04 -3.02
CA LEU A 315 10.38 13.67 -3.51
C LEU A 315 9.87 12.61 -2.52
N GLY A 316 9.75 12.98 -1.25
CA GLY A 316 9.20 12.13 -0.21
C GLY A 316 8.64 12.90 0.97
N VAL A 317 7.67 12.30 1.64
CA VAL A 317 7.09 12.78 2.90
C VAL A 317 6.97 11.60 3.86
N GLN A 318 7.38 11.77 5.11
CA GLN A 318 7.19 10.77 6.16
C GLN A 318 6.55 11.46 7.36
N ILE A 319 5.46 10.88 7.89
CA ILE A 319 4.63 11.52 8.93
C ILE A 319 4.50 10.58 10.11
N TYR A 320 4.40 11.19 11.28
CA TYR A 320 4.36 10.47 12.53
C TYR A 320 3.62 11.26 13.62
N SER A 321 2.69 10.63 14.34
CA SER A 321 1.96 11.24 15.46
C SER A 321 1.31 10.21 16.39
N ARG A 322 0.84 10.66 17.55
CA ARG A 322 -0.17 9.95 18.36
C ARG A 322 -1.61 10.23 17.93
N HIS A 323 -1.82 11.20 17.05
CA HIS A 323 -3.08 11.45 16.37
C HIS A 323 -3.20 10.63 15.07
N ASP A 324 -4.41 10.57 14.51
CA ASP A 324 -4.66 10.03 13.18
C ASP A 324 -4.26 11.06 12.11
N CYS A 325 -3.20 10.76 11.36
CA CYS A 325 -2.69 11.58 10.27
C CYS A 325 -2.95 10.93 8.89
N SER A 326 -3.92 10.02 8.78
CA SER A 326 -4.28 9.37 7.50
C SER A 326 -4.60 10.39 6.41
N LYS A 327 -5.33 11.46 6.75
CA LYS A 327 -5.60 12.61 5.87
C LYS A 327 -4.35 13.39 5.47
N TYR A 328 -3.34 13.44 6.34
CA TYR A 328 -2.09 14.12 5.99
C TYR A 328 -1.32 13.27 4.98
N MET A 329 -1.34 11.95 5.12
CA MET A 329 -0.76 11.05 4.12
C MET A 329 -1.50 11.10 2.77
N GLU A 330 -2.82 11.34 2.75
CA GLU A 330 -3.59 11.65 1.53
C GLU A 330 -3.11 12.96 0.87
N ILE A 331 -2.90 14.03 1.66
CA ILE A 331 -2.32 15.29 1.17
C ILE A 331 -0.91 15.06 0.60
N ALA A 332 -0.06 14.29 1.29
CA ALA A 332 1.27 13.91 0.81
C ALA A 332 1.22 13.15 -0.52
N ALA A 333 0.27 12.23 -0.70
CA ALA A 333 0.07 11.52 -1.96
C ALA A 333 -0.24 12.48 -3.13
N VAL A 334 -1.03 13.54 -2.89
CA VAL A 334 -1.36 14.56 -3.90
C VAL A 334 -0.14 15.45 -4.21
N ILE A 335 0.56 15.94 -3.17
CA ILE A 335 1.78 16.76 -3.27
C ILE A 335 2.79 16.10 -4.21
N LEU A 336 3.12 14.84 -3.93
CA LEU A 336 4.09 14.09 -4.72
C LEU A 336 3.59 13.83 -6.15
N HIS A 337 2.32 13.45 -6.32
CA HIS A 337 1.77 13.14 -7.65
C HIS A 337 1.71 14.38 -8.56
N LYS A 338 1.56 15.57 -7.96
CA LYS A 338 1.67 16.86 -8.65
C LYS A 338 3.11 17.35 -8.80
N ASN A 339 4.08 16.74 -8.13
CA ASN A 339 5.49 17.15 -8.09
C ASN A 339 5.65 18.56 -7.50
N MET A 340 4.84 18.87 -6.48
CA MET A 340 4.85 20.20 -5.89
C MET A 340 6.21 20.49 -5.27
N LYS A 341 6.70 21.70 -5.53
CA LYS A 341 7.87 22.24 -4.86
C LYS A 341 7.46 22.76 -3.49
N ALA A 342 8.40 22.83 -2.56
CA ALA A 342 8.15 23.35 -1.23
C ALA A 342 7.60 24.79 -1.26
N ILE A 343 8.01 25.59 -2.25
CA ILE A 343 7.50 26.96 -2.45
C ILE A 343 5.98 26.99 -2.68
N ASP A 344 5.44 26.08 -3.51
CA ASP A 344 4.01 25.94 -3.82
C ASP A 344 3.16 25.75 -2.54
N LEU A 345 3.75 25.16 -1.50
CA LEU A 345 3.09 24.84 -0.24
C LEU A 345 3.27 25.90 0.85
N ILE A 346 4.03 26.98 0.65
CA ILE A 346 4.14 28.05 1.65
C ILE A 346 2.78 28.75 1.84
N LEU A 347 2.09 29.06 0.73
CA LEU A 347 0.80 29.78 0.73
C LEU A 347 -0.38 28.92 0.27
N GLN A 348 -0.20 27.60 0.14
CA GLN A 348 -1.31 26.68 -0.14
C GLN A 348 -2.36 26.76 0.97
N ASP A 349 -3.56 27.19 0.61
CA ASP A 349 -4.71 27.22 1.50
C ASP A 349 -5.08 25.80 1.98
N PHE A 350 -5.27 25.66 3.29
CA PHE A 350 -5.70 24.44 3.97
C PHE A 350 -6.78 24.80 4.98
N PHE A 351 -7.84 24.00 5.04
CA PHE A 351 -8.97 24.25 5.95
C PHE A 351 -8.52 24.42 7.42
N PHE A 352 -8.77 25.59 7.99
CA PHE A 352 -8.54 25.88 9.39
C PHE A 352 -9.85 25.97 10.19
N GLN A 353 -9.93 25.16 11.25
CA GLN A 353 -10.78 25.41 12.42
C GLN A 353 -10.11 24.76 13.64
N PRO A 354 -10.09 25.38 14.84
CA PRO A 354 -9.26 24.94 15.97
C PRO A 354 -9.42 23.48 16.44
N HIS A 355 -10.53 22.81 16.17
CA HIS A 355 -10.74 21.40 16.53
C HIS A 355 -9.99 20.44 15.60
N PHE A 356 -9.69 20.87 14.37
CA PHE A 356 -9.13 20.06 13.28
C PHE A 356 -7.72 20.45 12.87
N GLY A 357 -7.29 21.69 13.12
CA GLY A 357 -6.03 22.23 12.60
C GLY A 357 -5.55 23.52 13.27
N LYS A 358 -4.49 24.08 12.70
CA LYS A 358 -3.94 25.41 12.98
C LYS A 358 -4.12 26.34 11.76
N PRO A 359 -4.01 27.68 11.90
CA PRO A 359 -4.11 28.61 10.76
C PRO A 359 -3.05 28.39 9.68
N PHE A 360 -1.91 27.81 10.05
CA PHE A 360 -0.86 27.35 9.15
C PHE A 360 -0.74 25.84 9.35
N HIS A 361 -0.93 25.04 8.30
CA HIS A 361 -0.88 23.59 8.38
C HIS A 361 0.57 23.11 8.44
N ILE A 362 0.82 21.92 8.99
CA ILE A 362 2.21 21.39 9.11
C ILE A 362 2.91 21.21 7.75
N PHE A 363 2.15 21.08 6.66
CA PHE A 363 2.70 21.11 5.28
C PHE A 363 3.23 22.50 4.90
N ASN A 364 2.57 23.58 5.33
CA ASN A 364 3.08 24.94 5.16
C ASN A 364 4.29 25.22 6.09
N VAL A 365 4.27 24.71 7.32
CA VAL A 365 5.41 24.80 8.26
C VAL A 365 6.65 24.11 7.68
N ALA A 366 6.48 22.89 7.17
CA ALA A 366 7.54 22.13 6.49
C ALA A 366 8.04 22.80 5.22
N ALA A 367 7.14 23.44 4.45
CA ALA A 367 7.47 24.23 3.27
C ALA A 367 8.38 25.43 3.61
N VAL A 368 7.98 26.26 4.59
CA VAL A 368 8.79 27.41 5.05
C VAL A 368 10.14 26.94 5.58
N ALA A 369 10.20 25.83 6.34
CA ALA A 369 11.45 25.26 6.81
C ALA A 369 12.34 24.72 5.67
N ALA A 370 11.76 24.20 4.59
CA ALA A 370 12.50 23.69 3.44
C ALA A 370 13.08 24.80 2.55
N VAL A 371 12.37 25.92 2.39
CA VAL A 371 12.85 27.08 1.63
C VAL A 371 13.79 27.95 2.48
N GLY A 372 13.59 28.03 3.80
CA GLY A 372 14.51 28.61 4.79
C GLY A 372 14.51 30.14 4.85
N LYS A 373 14.46 30.83 3.71
CA LYS A 373 14.06 32.23 3.59
C LYS A 373 12.80 32.30 2.72
N VAL A 374 11.71 32.81 3.26
CA VAL A 374 10.51 33.16 2.48
C VAL A 374 10.94 34.13 1.37
N PRO A 375 10.80 33.80 0.07
CA PRO A 375 11.20 34.70 -1.01
C PRO A 375 10.32 35.97 -1.08
N PRO A 376 10.72 36.98 -1.86
CA PRO A 376 9.93 38.19 -2.11
C PRO A 376 8.52 37.88 -2.64
N TYR A 377 7.56 38.78 -2.40
CA TYR A 377 6.18 38.62 -2.87
C TYR A 377 6.08 38.49 -4.40
N GLU A 378 7.04 39.06 -5.11
CA GLU A 378 7.21 39.05 -6.55
C GLU A 378 7.45 37.64 -7.13
N GLU A 379 7.98 36.69 -6.34
CA GLU A 379 8.28 35.31 -6.76
C GLU A 379 7.08 34.35 -6.60
N TYR A 380 5.92 34.83 -6.14
CA TYR A 380 4.66 34.05 -6.01
C TYR A 380 3.62 34.37 -7.10
N LYS A 381 4.03 34.97 -8.22
CA LYS A 381 3.16 35.38 -9.35
C LYS A 381 3.42 34.56 -10.61
#